data_AF-A0A4P8SED4-F1
#
_entry.id   AF-A0A4P8SED4-F1
#
_cell.length_a   1.000
_cell.length_b   1.000
_cell.length_c   1.000
_cell.angle_alpha   90.00
_cell.angle_beta   90.00
_cell.angle_gamma   90.00
#
_symmetry.space_group_name_H-M   'P 1'
#
loop_
_entity.id
_entity.type
_entity.pdbx_description
1 polymer ?
#
loop_
_entity_poly.entity_id
_entity_poly.type
_entity_poly.pdbx_seq_one_letter_code
_entity_poly.pdbx_strand_id
1 'polypeptide(L)' 'MEGIKKWSKVSPDIQQLLINNVFCSKCGVTKIVNYGIHNDRFGVVLKGYCKNCGGRVARLVEEE' A
#
# COMPACT_ATOMS: atom_id res chain seq x y z
N MET A 1 -6.95 -14.93 2.95
CA MET A 1 -5.67 -14.88 3.69
C MET A 1 -4.42 -14.81 2.81
N GLU A 2 -4.48 -15.19 1.54
CA GLU A 2 -3.31 -15.22 0.65
C GLU A 2 -2.59 -13.86 0.53
N GLY A 3 -3.30 -12.73 0.42
CA GLY A 3 -2.68 -11.41 0.32
C GLY A 3 -1.83 -11.02 1.54
N ILE A 4 -2.23 -11.44 2.74
CA ILE A 4 -1.42 -11.23 3.96
C ILE A 4 -0.13 -12.04 3.86
N LYS A 5 -0.17 -13.27 3.34
CA LYS A 5 1.02 -14.10 3.13
C LYS A 5 1.96 -13.47 2.10
N LYS A 6 1.43 -12.96 0.99
CA LYS A 6 2.21 -12.26 -0.04
C LYS A 6 2.88 -11.02 0.53
N TRP A 7 2.11 -10.19 1.24
CA TRP A 7 2.64 -9.00 1.92
C TRP A 7 3.72 -9.34 2.95
N SER A 8 3.55 -10.41 3.73
CA SER A 8 4.54 -10.83 4.74
C SER A 8 5.89 -11.28 4.17
N LYS A 9 5.97 -11.56 2.85
CA LYS A 9 7.26 -11.86 2.19
C LYS A 9 8.10 -10.61 1.94
N VAL A 10 7.48 -9.44 1.89
CA VAL A 10 8.18 -8.16 1.75
C VAL A 10 8.85 -7.83 3.07
N SER A 11 10.15 -7.52 3.06
CA SER A 11 10.87 -7.22 4.30
C SER A 11 10.31 -5.98 4.99
N PRO A 12 10.35 -5.88 6.33
CA PRO A 12 9.76 -4.77 7.07
C PRO A 12 10.23 -3.38 6.62
N ASP A 13 11.50 -3.24 6.24
CA ASP A 13 12.06 -1.97 5.76
C ASP A 13 11.45 -1.56 4.41
N ILE A 14 11.31 -2.51 3.49
CA ILE A 14 10.66 -2.27 2.20
C ILE A 14 9.15 -2.01 2.41
N GLN A 15 8.50 -2.71 3.34
CA GLN A 15 7.11 -2.42 3.69
C GLN A 15 6.95 -0.97 4.14
N GLN A 16 7.83 -0.47 5.02
CA GLN A 16 7.79 0.91 5.47
C GLN A 16 8.04 1.90 4.32
N LEU A 17 8.98 1.62 3.43
CA LEU A 17 9.20 2.46 2.24
C LEU A 17 7.95 2.54 1.36
N LEU A 18 7.30 1.40 1.07
CA LEU A 18 6.08 1.34 0.27
C LEU A 18 4.91 2.05 0.95
N ILE A 19 4.73 1.88 2.27
CA ILE A 19 3.68 2.53 3.06
C ILE A 19 3.88 4.05 3.09
N ASN A 20 5.12 4.53 3.18
CA ASN A 20 5.43 5.97 3.24
C ASN A 20 5.50 6.63 1.85
N ASN A 21 5.41 5.85 0.76
CA ASN A 21 5.51 6.33 -0.61
C ASN A 21 4.31 5.90 -1.47
N VAL A 22 3.15 6.49 -1.18
CA VAL A 22 1.90 6.28 -1.92
C VAL A 22 1.48 7.58 -2.58
N PHE A 23 1.01 7.52 -3.83
CA PHE A 23 0.55 8.70 -4.54
C PHE A 23 -0.90 9.06 -4.15
N CYS A 24 -1.10 10.31 -3.75
CA CYS A 24 -2.40 10.93 -3.56
C CYS A 24 -2.61 11.98 -4.66
N SER A 25 -3.72 11.90 -5.39
CA SER A 25 -4.04 12.86 -6.46
C SER A 25 -4.17 14.32 -5.99
N LYS A 26 -4.37 14.56 -4.69
CA LYS A 26 -4.48 15.89 -4.09
C LYS A 26 -3.19 16.40 -3.44
N CYS A 27 -2.39 15.51 -2.88
CA CYS A 27 -1.25 15.87 -2.02
C CYS A 27 0.12 15.47 -2.62
N GLY A 28 0.15 14.71 -3.70
CA GLY A 28 1.37 14.08 -4.19
C GLY A 28 1.75 12.87 -3.35
N VAL A 29 3.04 12.69 -3.08
CA VAL A 29 3.55 11.58 -2.25
C VAL A 29 3.06 11.71 -0.82
N THR A 30 2.53 10.63 -0.25
CA THR A 30 2.02 10.55 1.11
C THR A 30 2.29 9.18 1.73
N LYS A 31 2.14 9.12 3.06
CA LYS A 31 1.91 7.86 3.78
C LYS A 31 0.47 7.38 3.62
N ILE A 32 0.29 6.08 3.40
CA ILE A 32 -1.01 5.40 3.51
C ILE A 32 -1.29 4.99 4.95
N VAL A 33 -2.51 5.24 5.43
CA VAL A 33 -2.98 4.87 6.77
C VAL A 33 -4.32 4.13 6.69
N ASN A 34 -4.66 3.38 7.74
CA ASN A 34 -5.91 2.61 7.86
C ASN A 34 -6.19 1.77 6.60
N TYR A 35 -5.19 1.01 6.16
CA TYR A 35 -5.27 0.26 4.92
C TYR A 35 -5.62 -1.21 5.12
N GLY A 36 -6.34 -1.76 4.15
CA GLY A 36 -6.52 -3.20 3.96
C GLY A 36 -5.61 -3.74 2.86
N ILE A 37 -5.36 -5.05 2.89
CA ILE A 37 -4.59 -5.78 1.88
C ILE A 37 -5.55 -6.55 0.99
N HIS A 38 -5.48 -6.32 -0.31
CA HIS A 38 -6.29 -6.99 -1.31
C HIS A 38 -5.41 -7.77 -2.28
N ASN A 39 -5.79 -9.01 -2.59
CA ASN A 39 -5.14 -9.75 -3.67
C ASN A 39 -5.41 -9.08 -5.02
N ASP A 40 -4.42 -9.11 -5.88
CA ASP A 40 -4.52 -8.74 -7.28
C ASP A 40 -3.80 -9.78 -8.15
N ARG A 41 -4.12 -9.82 -9.44
CA ARG A 41 -3.46 -10.71 -10.40
C ARG A 41 -1.95 -10.46 -10.52
N PHE A 42 -1.50 -9.25 -10.20
CA PHE A 42 -0.09 -8.85 -10.26
C PHE A 42 0.62 -8.84 -8.89
N GLY A 43 -0.07 -9.19 -7.80
CA GLY A 43 0.51 -9.18 -6.46
C GLY A 43 -0.50 -8.79 -5.39
N VAL A 44 -0.23 -7.72 -4.63
CA VAL A 44 -1.15 -7.19 -3.62
C VAL A 44 -1.37 -5.68 -3.77
N VAL A 45 -2.59 -5.24 -3.52
CA VAL A 45 -2.95 -3.83 -3.47
C VAL A 45 -3.29 -3.43 -2.04
N LEU A 46 -2.52 -2.49 -1.51
CA LEU A 46 -2.84 -1.79 -0.26
C LEU A 46 -3.87 -0.71 -0.57
N LYS A 47 -5.05 -0.74 0.07
CA LYS A 47 -6.10 0.29 -0.10
C LYS A 47 -6.41 0.95 1.23
N GLY A 48 -6.34 2.26 1.28
CA GLY A 48 -6.48 3.02 2.52
C GLY A 48 -6.60 4.51 2.25
N TYR A 49 -6.08 5.31 3.18
CA TYR A 49 -6.29 6.75 3.17
C TYR A 49 -4.97 7.53 3.22
N CYS A 50 -4.96 8.68 2.55
CA CYS A 50 -3.87 9.65 2.61
C CYS A 50 -3.79 10.22 4.03
N LYS A 51 -2.61 10.15 4.65
CA LYS A 51 -2.37 10.73 5.98
C LYS A 51 -2.70 12.23 6.04
N ASN A 52 -2.49 12.97 4.95
CA ASN A 52 -2.57 14.43 4.95
C ASN A 52 -4.00 14.96 4.75
N CYS A 53 -4.79 14.34 3.86
CA CYS A 53 -6.12 14.86 3.50
C CYS A 53 -7.26 13.86 3.69
N GLY A 54 -6.99 12.65 4.16
CA GLY A 54 -7.99 11.60 4.32
C GLY A 54 -8.56 11.05 3.01
N GLY A 55 -8.05 11.48 1.86
CA GLY A 55 -8.48 10.98 0.55
C GLY A 55 -8.14 9.50 0.34
N ARG A 56 -8.95 8.78 -0.43
CA ARG A 56 -8.68 7.37 -0.79
C ARG A 56 -7.41 7.27 -1.63
N VAL A 57 -6.53 6.34 -1.27
CA VAL A 57 -5.29 6.04 -2.00
C VAL A 57 -5.08 4.54 -2.10
N ALA A 58 -4.25 4.12 -3.05
CA ALA A 58 -3.86 2.73 -3.20
C ALA A 58 -2.39 2.59 -3.61
N ARG A 59 -1.77 1.48 -3.23
CA ARG A 59 -0.41 1.09 -3.64
C ARG A 59 -0.44 -0.35 -4.12
N LEU A 60 -0.06 -0.58 -5.37
CA LEU A 60 0.25 -1.92 -5.87
C LEU A 60 1.67 -2.29 -5.43
N VAL A 61 1.82 -3.54 -4.98
CA VAL A 61 3.08 -4.20 -4.69
C VAL A 61 3.09 -5.43 -5.58
N GLU A 62 3.90 -5.36 -6.63
CA GLU A 62 3.99 -6.41 -7.63
C GLU A 62 4.74 -7.64 -7.07
N GLU A 63 4.30 -8.83 -7.44
CA GLU A 63 5.10 -10.04 -7.28
C GLU A 63 5.96 -10.20 -8.54
N GLU A 64 7.29 -10.25 -8.37
CA GLU A 64 8.23 -10.65 -9.41
C GLU A 64 8.15 -12.16 -9.71
#